data_AF-K5VBA0-F1
#
_entry.id   AF-K5VBA0-F1
#
_cell.length_a   1.000
_cell.length_b   1.000
_cell.length_c   1.000
_cell.angle_alpha   90.00
_cell.angle_beta   90.00
_cell.angle_gamma   90.00
#
_symmetry.space_group_name_H-M   'P 1'
#
loop_
_entity.id
_entity.type
_entity.pdbx_description
1 polymer ?
#
loop_
_entity_poly.entity_id
_entity_poly.type
_entity_poly.pdbx_seq_one_letter_code
_entity_poly.pdbx_strand_id
1 'polypeptide(L)'
;MRVADPKLPFSGATLGASFFFVRGDEHKGSARLLFPTLARQFASLPSLRSHIADGAQEYIKQGGRQQAKYIFEQLLHQPLTKASISPPAWVLLVLDALDECA
;
A
#
# COMPACT_ATOMS: atom_id res chain seq x y z
N MET A 1 -20.07 -9.97 -3.91
CA MET A 1 -21.05 -9.01 -4.46
C MET A 1 -20.29 -8.05 -5.35
N ARG A 2 -20.39 -8.20 -6.68
CA ARG A 2 -19.78 -7.28 -7.65
C ARG A 2 -20.86 -6.31 -8.09
N VAL A 3 -20.70 -5.05 -7.74
CA VAL A 3 -21.42 -3.95 -8.40
C VAL A 3 -20.45 -3.43 -9.44
N ALA A 4 -20.73 -3.74 -10.71
CA ALA A 4 -20.04 -3.13 -11.83
C ALA A 4 -20.95 -2.04 -12.38
N ASP A 5 -20.72 -0.80 -11.96
CA ASP A 5 -21.35 0.37 -12.57
C ASP A 5 -20.59 0.76 -13.85
N PRO A 6 -21.24 0.85 -15.02
CA PRO A 6 -20.59 1.00 -16.32
C PRO A 6 -20.02 2.41 -16.60
N LYS A 7 -19.89 3.28 -15.60
CA LYS A 7 -19.44 4.68 -15.75
C LYS A 7 -18.21 5.08 -14.94
N LEU A 8 -17.51 4.13 -14.32
CA LEU A 8 -16.22 4.39 -13.67
C LEU A 8 -15.07 3.86 -14.54
N PRO A 9 -13.96 4.62 -14.71
CA PRO A 9 -12.79 4.20 -15.51
C PRO A 9 -12.08 2.95 -14.94
N PHE A 10 -12.57 2.42 -13.83
CA PHE A 10 -12.06 1.26 -13.10
C PHE A 10 -12.79 -0.04 -13.42
N SER A 11 -13.54 -0.11 -14.52
CA SER A 11 -14.17 -1.36 -14.97
C SER A 11 -13.07 -2.40 -15.25
N GLY A 12 -12.84 -3.31 -14.29
CA GLY A 12 -11.75 -4.30 -14.32
C GLY A 12 -10.59 -4.05 -13.34
N ALA A 13 -10.65 -3.00 -12.50
CA ALA A 13 -9.63 -2.76 -11.49
C ALA A 13 -9.65 -3.81 -10.37
N THR A 14 -8.47 -4.12 -9.85
CA THR A 14 -8.28 -4.97 -8.67
C THR A 14 -7.94 -4.09 -7.47
N LEU A 15 -8.63 -4.29 -6.34
CA LEU A 15 -8.23 -3.66 -5.08
C LEU A 15 -6.86 -4.18 -4.67
N GLY A 16 -5.84 -3.31 -4.68
CA GLY A 16 -4.49 -3.67 -4.27
C GLY A 16 -4.25 -3.44 -2.79
N ALA A 17 -4.75 -2.32 -2.26
CA ALA A 17 -4.62 -2.01 -0.85
C ALA A 17 -5.70 -1.01 -0.38
N SER A 18 -5.92 -0.99 0.92
CA SER A 18 -6.80 -0.06 1.61
C SER A 18 -6.29 0.23 3.02
N PHE A 19 -6.49 1.45 3.48
CA PHE A 19 -6.20 1.85 4.86
C PHE A 19 -7.22 2.88 5.32
N PHE A 20 -7.71 2.69 6.54
CA PHE A 20 -8.68 3.55 7.19
C PHE A 20 -8.07 4.03 8.49
N PHE A 21 -7.96 5.34 8.65
CA PHE A 21 -7.59 5.92 9.94
C PHE A 21 -8.79 5.79 10.89
N VAL A 22 -8.53 5.55 12.18
CA VAL A 22 -9.56 5.41 13.20
C VAL A 22 -9.25 6.34 14.36
N ARG A 23 -10.12 7.32 14.61
CA ARG A 23 -10.07 8.14 15.82
C ARG A 23 -10.12 7.30 17.10
N GLY A 24 -9.19 7.58 18.02
CA GLY A 24 -9.25 7.10 19.40
C GLY A 24 -8.66 5.71 19.67
N ASP A 25 -8.06 5.04 18.69
CA ASP A 25 -7.31 3.79 18.90
C ASP A 25 -5.85 4.00 18.47
N GLU A 26 -4.98 4.31 19.44
CA GLU A 26 -3.53 4.52 19.21
C GLU A 26 -2.83 3.30 18.60
N HIS A 27 -3.48 2.13 18.61
CA HIS A 27 -2.95 0.88 18.08
C HIS A 27 -3.57 0.46 16.74
N LYS A 28 -4.63 1.12 16.27
CA LYS A 28 -5.29 0.82 14.99
C LYS A 28 -5.53 2.11 14.21
N GLY A 29 -4.74 2.33 13.17
CA GLY A 29 -4.87 3.50 12.29
C GLY A 29 -3.84 4.60 12.49
N SER A 30 -2.79 4.41 13.30
CA SER A 30 -1.68 5.37 13.37
C SER A 30 -0.95 5.52 12.03
N ALA A 31 -0.51 6.74 11.69
CA ALA A 31 0.29 7.05 10.50
C ALA A 31 1.51 6.14 10.31
N ARG A 32 2.09 5.66 11.43
CA ARG A 32 3.23 4.73 11.43
C ARG A 32 2.92 3.40 10.76
N LEU A 33 1.65 2.98 10.77
CA LEU A 33 1.19 1.71 10.22
C LEU A 33 0.75 1.82 8.76
N LEU A 34 0.56 3.04 8.23
CA LEU A 34 0.07 3.26 6.87
C LEU A 34 0.92 2.48 5.85
N PHE A 35 2.18 2.84 5.68
CA PHE A 35 3.02 2.24 4.63
C PHE A 35 3.30 0.74 4.84
N PRO A 36 3.63 0.25 6.06
CA PRO A 36 3.77 -1.19 6.29
C PRO A 36 2.49 -1.98 5.98
N THR A 37 1.32 -1.43 6.31
CA THR A 37 0.04 -2.08 6.03
C THR A 37 -0.24 -2.14 4.53
N LEU A 38 -0.05 -1.02 3.82
CA LEU A 38 -0.21 -0.98 2.37
C LEU A 38 0.75 -1.95 1.66
N ALA A 39 2.02 -1.98 2.06
CA ALA A 39 3.02 -2.88 1.48
C ALA A 39 2.62 -4.35 1.69
N ARG A 40 2.21 -4.72 2.91
CA ARG A 40 1.71 -6.07 3.19
C ARG A 40 0.51 -6.45 2.32
N GLN A 41 -0.42 -5.53 2.10
CA GLN A 41 -1.57 -5.78 1.24
C GLN A 41 -1.16 -5.91 -0.24
N PHE A 42 -0.27 -5.06 -0.74
CA PHE A 42 0.27 -5.20 -2.10
C PHE A 42 1.02 -6.51 -2.33
N ALA A 43 1.72 -7.05 -1.31
CA ALA A 43 2.39 -8.36 -1.40
C ALA A 43 1.42 -9.54 -1.61
N SER A 44 0.10 -9.33 -1.42
CA SER A 44 -0.90 -10.32 -1.79
C SER A 44 -1.01 -10.51 -3.31
N LEU A 45 -0.69 -9.48 -4.10
CA LEU A 45 -0.63 -9.52 -5.55
C LEU A 45 0.64 -10.28 -6.00
N PRO A 46 0.51 -11.40 -6.73
CA PRO A 46 1.68 -12.22 -7.09
C PRO A 46 2.77 -11.46 -7.84
N SER A 47 2.41 -10.51 -8.70
CA SER A 47 3.35 -9.68 -9.47
C SER A 47 4.18 -8.71 -8.60
N LEU A 48 3.69 -8.35 -7.42
CA LEU A 48 4.35 -7.41 -6.52
C LEU A 48 5.09 -8.10 -5.36
N ARG A 49 4.75 -9.36 -5.06
CA ARG A 49 5.19 -10.04 -3.85
C ARG A 49 6.70 -10.04 -3.64
N SER A 50 7.49 -10.42 -4.65
CA SER A 50 8.95 -10.44 -4.57
C SER A 50 9.51 -9.03 -4.37
N HIS A 51 9.08 -8.08 -5.18
CA HIS A 51 9.53 -6.69 -5.12
C HIS A 51 9.26 -6.05 -3.74
N ILE A 52 8.09 -6.30 -3.15
CA ILE A 52 7.74 -5.81 -1.81
C ILE A 52 8.58 -6.49 -0.74
N ALA A 53 8.78 -7.82 -0.84
CA ALA A 53 9.61 -8.55 0.11
C ALA A 53 11.07 -8.06 0.11
N ASP A 54 11.63 -7.79 -1.07
CA ASP A 54 12.98 -7.24 -1.22
C ASP A 54 13.07 -5.84 -0.60
N GLY A 55 12.09 -4.97 -0.85
CA GLY A 55 12.02 -3.64 -0.22
C GLY A 55 11.91 -3.70 1.31
N ALA A 56 11.15 -4.65 1.84
CA ALA A 56 11.05 -4.89 3.28
C ALA A 56 12.37 -5.38 3.88
N GLN A 57 13.13 -6.22 3.17
CA GLN A 57 14.46 -6.65 3.60
C GLN A 57 15.45 -5.49 3.65
N GLU A 58 15.46 -4.61 2.63
CA GLU A 58 16.29 -3.40 2.64
C GLU A 58 15.93 -2.45 3.77
N TYR A 59 14.63 -2.27 4.04
CA TYR A 59 14.15 -1.48 5.16
C TYR A 59 14.69 -1.99 6.51
N ILE A 60 14.67 -3.31 6.76
CA ILE A 60 15.13 -3.92 8.03
C ILE A 60 16.62 -3.65 8.25
N LYS A 61 17.45 -3.67 7.19
CA LYS A 61 18.91 -3.46 7.28
C LYS A 61 19.30 -2.10 7.88
N GLN A 62 18.44 -1.09 7.77
CA GLN A 62 18.76 0.27 8.24
C GLN A 62 18.24 0.61 9.66
N GLY A 63 17.54 -0.31 10.33
CA GLY A 63 17.12 -0.15 11.74
C GLY A 63 15.94 0.82 11.99
N GLY A 64 15.31 0.71 13.17
CA GLY A 64 13.94 1.20 13.45
C GLY A 64 13.70 2.71 13.70
N ARG A 65 14.59 3.61 13.31
CA ARG A 65 14.42 5.08 13.44
C ARG A 65 14.29 5.80 12.09
N GLN A 66 13.57 5.20 11.16
CA GLN A 66 13.43 5.74 9.82
C GLN A 66 12.32 6.78 9.72
N GLN A 67 12.58 7.85 8.97
CA GLN A 67 11.56 8.86 8.65
C GLN A 67 10.49 8.23 7.75
N ALA A 68 9.26 8.75 7.83
CA ALA A 68 8.12 8.26 7.03
C ALA A 68 8.43 8.19 5.53
N LYS A 69 9.18 9.17 5.01
CA LYS A 69 9.66 9.19 3.62
C LYS A 69 10.49 7.96 3.27
N TYR A 70 11.42 7.56 4.12
CA TYR A 70 12.26 6.39 3.88
C TYR A 70 11.43 5.10 3.85
N ILE A 71 10.49 4.95 4.78
CA ILE A 71 9.59 3.80 4.83
C ILE A 71 8.76 3.72 3.53
N PHE A 72 8.21 4.84 3.08
CA PHE A 72 7.48 4.92 1.82
C PHE A 72 8.36 4.53 0.62
N GLU A 73 9.59 5.06 0.56
CA GLU A 73 10.52 4.77 -0.53
C GLU A 73 10.85 3.28 -0.63
N GLN A 74 11.21 2.66 0.49
CA GLN A 74 11.63 1.25 0.53
C GLN A 74 10.48 0.27 0.38
N LEU A 75 9.34 0.52 1.04
CA LEU A 75 8.25 -0.44 1.09
C LEU A 75 7.28 -0.32 -0.08
N LEU A 76 7.19 0.84 -0.74
CA LEU A 76 6.19 1.10 -1.76
C LEU A 76 6.81 1.65 -3.05
N HIS A 77 7.43 2.82 -3.03
CA HIS A 77 7.84 3.51 -4.26
C HIS A 77 8.81 2.68 -5.11
N GLN A 78 9.92 2.20 -4.52
CA GLN A 78 10.90 1.41 -5.25
C GLN A 78 10.35 0.05 -5.69
N PRO A 79 9.67 -0.76 -4.83
CA PRO A 79 9.05 -2.00 -5.25
C PRO A 79 8.04 -1.86 -6.40
N LEU A 80 7.13 -0.89 -6.31
CA LEU A 80 6.07 -0.69 -7.30
C LEU A 80 6.64 -0.18 -8.64
N THR A 81 7.72 0.60 -8.61
CA THR A 81 8.39 1.05 -9.84
C THR A 81 9.17 -0.08 -10.52
N LYS A 82 9.79 -0.97 -9.73
CA LYS A 82 10.50 -2.14 -10.27
C LYS A 82 9.55 -3.20 -10.80
N ALA A 83 8.39 -3.34 -10.18
CA ALA A 83 7.36 -4.25 -10.64
C ALA A 83 6.84 -3.81 -12.00
N SER A 84 7.23 -4.53 -13.05
CA SER A 84 6.61 -4.37 -14.36
C SER A 84 5.18 -4.94 -14.28
N ILE A 85 4.22 -4.08 -13.97
CA ILE A 85 2.81 -4.44 -14.01
C ILE A 85 2.42 -4.50 -15.48
N SER A 86 2.18 -5.70 -16.00
CA SER A 86 1.70 -5.88 -17.38
C SER A 86 0.40 -5.08 -17.58
N PRO A 87 0.36 -4.14 -18.54
CA PRO A 87 -0.88 -3.44 -18.88
C PRO A 87 -1.94 -4.44 -19.38
N PRO A 88 -3.25 -4.24 -19.11
CA PRO A 88 -3.87 -3.11 -18.41
C PRO A 88 -4.34 -3.50 -17.00
N ALA A 89 -3.41 -3.81 -16.09
CA ALA A 89 -3.78 -4.01 -14.69
C ALA A 89 -3.94 -2.66 -13.96
N TRP A 90 -5.19 -2.29 -13.66
CA TRP A 90 -5.52 -1.17 -12.79
C TRP A 90 -5.54 -1.65 -11.33
N VAL A 91 -4.68 -1.09 -10.50
CA VAL A 91 -4.64 -1.37 -9.06
C VAL A 91 -5.25 -0.21 -8.30
N LEU A 92 -6.31 -0.48 -7.54
CA LEU A 92 -7.00 0.52 -6.73
C LEU A 92 -6.39 0.58 -5.32
N LEU A 93 -6.13 1.81 -4.85
CA LEU A 93 -5.74 2.13 -3.48
C LEU A 93 -6.83 3.01 -2.86
N VAL A 94 -7.34 2.63 -1.69
CA VAL A 94 -8.32 3.42 -0.94
C VAL A 94 -7.70 3.91 0.36
N LEU A 95 -7.72 5.22 0.57
CA LEU A 95 -7.35 5.88 1.83
C LEU A 95 -8.54 6.70 2.29
N ASP A 96 -8.98 6.49 3.53
CA ASP A 96 -10.11 7.20 4.12
C ASP A 96 -9.75 7.77 5.49
N ALA A 97 -10.44 8.84 5.90
CA ALA A 97 -10.23 9.56 7.15
C ALA A 97 -8.80 10.15 7.31
N LEU A 98 -8.19 10.63 6.22
CA LEU A 98 -6.83 11.19 6.24
C LEU A 98 -6.66 12.38 7.21
N ASP A 99 -7.73 13.13 7.49
CA ASP A 99 -7.75 14.22 8.46
C ASP A 99 -7.62 13.73 9.91
N GLU A 100 -7.78 12.43 10.16
CA GLU A 100 -7.62 11.78 11.47
C GLU A 100 -6.19 11.24 11.69
N CYS A 101 -5.30 11.46 10.73
CA CYS A 101 -3.90 11.07 10.81
C CYS A 101 -3.13 11.95 11.82
N ALA A 102 -2.82 11.39 13.00
CA ALA A 102 -1.98 12.01 14.03
C ALA A 102 -0.51 11.56 13.96
#